data_AF-A0A957FDJ0-F1
#
_entry.id   AF-A0A957FDJ0-F1
#
_cell.length_a   1.000
_cell.length_b   1.000
_cell.length_c   1.000
_cell.angle_alpha   90.00
_cell.angle_beta   90.00
_cell.angle_gamma   90.00
#
_symmetry.space_group_name_H-M   'P 1'
#
loop_
_entity.id
_entity.type
_entity.pdbx_description
1 polymer ?
#
loop_
_entity_poly.entity_id
_entity_poly.type
_entity_poly.pdbx_seq_one_letter_code
_entity_poly.pdbx_strand_id
1 'polypeptide(L)'
;MLKNKKVQGILQIGLSLALLALLLRLVGLDEVITTLSNLDWGWYLPALLLFIVNIIIRGYRWYLLLHALNERPSLIHLIYLYFIGFFANNFIPSGFGGDVVKIVSLRQS
;
A
#
# COMPACT_ATOMS: atom_id res chain seq x y z
N MET A 1 -30.27 -1.11 1.37
CA MET A 1 -29.05 -1.12 2.21
C MET A 1 -27.76 -0.60 1.52
N LEU A 2 -27.81 0.10 0.37
CA LEU A 2 -26.60 0.50 -0.39
C LEU A 2 -26.31 2.02 -0.45
N LYS A 3 -27.09 2.88 0.22
CA LYS A 3 -27.03 4.35 0.02
C LYS A 3 -25.96 5.09 0.85
N ASN A 4 -25.35 4.46 1.87
CA ASN A 4 -24.45 5.13 2.83
C ASN A 4 -22.94 5.00 2.57
N LYS A 5 -22.47 4.13 1.65
CA LYS A 5 -21.02 3.93 1.46
C LYS A 5 -20.30 5.16 0.88
N LYS A 6 -20.98 5.95 0.03
CA LYS A 6 -20.43 7.19 -0.55
C LYS A 6 -20.29 8.29 0.51
N VAL A 7 -21.30 8.45 1.37
CA VAL A 7 -21.30 9.43 2.46
C VAL A 7 -20.21 9.12 3.48
N GLN A 8 -20.05 7.85 3.85
CA GLN A 8 -18.97 7.40 4.73
C GLN A 8 -17.59 7.70 4.15
N GLY A 9 -17.37 7.44 2.85
CA GLY A 9 -16.10 7.76 2.19
C GLY A 9 -15.80 9.26 2.17
N ILE A 10 -16.80 10.10 1.89
CA ILE A 10 -16.64 11.57 1.91
C ILE A 10 -16.31 12.06 3.33
N LEU A 11 -17.01 11.55 4.35
CA LEU A 11 -16.73 11.89 5.75
C LEU A 11 -15.32 11.45 6.16
N GLN A 12 -14.88 10.25 5.76
CA GLN A 12 -13.54 9.74 6.05
C GLN A 12 -12.46 10.59 5.38
N ILE A 13 -12.65 10.98 4.12
CA ILE A 13 -11.73 11.88 3.41
C ILE A 13 -11.71 13.26 4.10
N GLY A 14 -12.88 13.82 4.40
CA GLY A 14 -12.99 15.11 5.09
C GLY A 14 -12.31 15.10 6.45
N LEU A 15 -12.51 14.05 7.26
CA LEU A 15 -11.84 13.87 8.54
C LEU A 15 -10.32 13.72 8.37
N SER A 16 -9.86 12.93 7.38
CA SER A 16 -8.44 12.74 7.11
C SER A 16 -7.76 14.05 6.71
N LEU A 17 -8.40 14.85 5.84
CA LEU A 17 -7.90 16.17 5.45
C LEU A 17 -7.91 17.17 6.60
N ALA A 18 -8.96 17.16 7.43
CA ALA A 18 -9.04 18.02 8.61
C ALA A 18 -7.92 17.71 9.61
N LEU A 19 -7.68 16.43 9.89
CA LEU A 19 -6.60 15.98 10.77
C LEU A 19 -5.23 16.34 10.18
N LEU A 20 -5.01 16.13 8.88
CA LEU A 20 -3.77 16.48 8.21
C LEU A 20 -3.52 18.00 8.27
N ALA A 21 -4.54 18.82 8.00
CA ALA A 21 -4.44 20.28 8.13
C ALA A 21 -4.16 20.73 9.57
N LEU A 22 -4.75 20.06 10.57
CA LEU A 22 -4.50 20.33 11.98
C LEU A 22 -3.05 19.99 12.33
N LEU A 23 -2.55 18.84 11.89
CA LEU A 23 -1.17 18.38 12.12
C LEU A 23 -0.16 19.34 11.47
N LEU A 24 -0.40 19.76 10.22
CA LEU A 24 0.44 20.75 9.53
C LEU A 24 0.40 22.14 10.21
N ARG A 25 -0.71 22.51 10.85
CA ARG A 25 -0.78 23.74 11.66
C ARG A 25 -0.03 23.62 12.98
N LEU A 26 -0.01 22.44 13.59
CA LEU A 26 0.69 22.18 14.85
C LEU A 26 2.21 22.12 14.67
N VAL A 27 2.67 21.41 13.63
CA VAL A 27 4.10 21.18 13.35
C VAL A 27 4.68 22.32 12.49
N GLY A 28 3.87 22.99 11.68
CA GLY A 28 4.35 23.97 10.72
C GLY A 28 4.91 23.32 9.45
N LEU A 29 4.58 23.90 8.29
CA LEU A 29 5.06 23.40 7.00
C LEU A 29 6.58 23.48 6.88
N ASP A 30 7.19 24.53 7.44
CA ASP A 30 8.62 24.77 7.33
C ASP A 30 9.45 23.71 8.07
N GLU A 31 8.97 23.25 9.23
CA GLU A 31 9.63 22.18 10.00
C GLU A 31 9.56 20.84 9.27
N VAL A 32 8.43 20.55 8.61
CA VAL A 32 8.27 19.35 7.76
C VAL A 32 9.25 19.40 6.58
N ILE A 33 9.32 20.53 5.86
CA ILE A 33 10.22 20.68 4.70
C ILE A 33 11.69 20.57 5.15
N THR A 34 12.04 21.20 6.26
CA THR A 34 13.41 21.17 6.82
C THR A 34 13.80 19.76 7.26
N THR A 35 12.88 19.01 7.85
CA THR A 35 13.13 17.62 8.24
C THR A 35 13.32 16.73 7.02
N LEU A 36 12.51 16.92 5.98
CA LEU A 36 12.63 16.18 4.72
C LEU A 36 13.89 16.54 3.93
N SER A 37 14.37 17.79 4.00
CA SER A 37 15.60 18.20 3.32
C SER A 37 16.86 17.72 4.02
N ASN A 38 16.81 17.53 5.35
CA ASN A 38 17.88 16.95 6.16
C ASN A 38 17.84 15.42 6.23
N LEU A 39 17.03 14.77 5.38
CA LEU A 39 16.91 13.32 5.38
C LEU A 39 18.24 12.68 5.00
N ASP A 40 18.76 11.82 5.87
CA ASP A 40 20.01 11.12 5.62
C ASP A 40 19.77 10.02 4.56
N TRP A 41 20.17 10.33 3.32
CA TRP A 41 20.09 9.41 2.19
C TRP A 41 20.83 8.08 2.44
N GLY A 42 21.84 8.09 3.32
CA GLY A 42 22.58 6.90 3.73
C GLY A 42 21.71 5.86 4.44
N TRP A 43 20.69 6.30 5.19
CA TRP A 43 19.71 5.42 5.83
C TRP A 43 18.46 5.18 5.00
N TYR A 44 18.12 6.12 4.12
CA TYR A 44 16.96 5.97 3.24
C TYR A 44 17.14 4.82 2.25
N LEU A 45 18.31 4.70 1.63
CA LEU A 45 18.59 3.64 0.65
C LEU A 45 18.45 2.22 1.24
N PRO A 46 19.07 1.87 2.39
CA PRO A 46 18.87 0.56 2.99
C PRO A 46 17.42 0.34 3.45
N ALA A 47 16.72 1.37 3.93
CA ALA A 47 15.30 1.25 4.26
C ALA A 47 14.45 0.90 3.01
N LEU A 48 14.73 1.54 1.87
CA LEU A 48 14.07 1.26 0.60
C LEU A 48 14.36 -0.17 0.12
N LEU A 49 15.62 -0.63 0.21
CA LEU A 49 15.99 -2.00 -0.14
C LEU A 49 15.29 -3.02 0.76
N LEU A 50 15.26 -2.79 2.07
CA LEU A 50 14.55 -3.66 3.01
C LEU A 50 13.05 -3.71 2.70
N PHE A 51 12.46 -2.60 2.30
CA PHE A 51 11.07 -2.56 1.86
C PHE A 51 10.82 -3.41 0.59
N ILE A 52 11.67 -3.29 -0.43
CA ILE A 52 11.58 -4.09 -1.66
C ILE A 52 11.74 -5.58 -1.33
N VAL A 53 12.74 -5.93 -0.52
CA VAL A 53 12.96 -7.31 -0.05
C VAL A 53 11.74 -7.83 0.69
N ASN A 54 11.09 -7.00 1.52
CA ASN A 54 9.87 -7.40 2.22
C ASN A 54 8.74 -7.77 1.23
N ILE A 55 8.57 -7.01 0.15
CA ILE A 55 7.58 -7.33 -0.89
C ILE A 55 7.93 -8.64 -1.60
N ILE A 56 9.21 -8.85 -1.96
CA ILE A 56 9.66 -10.10 -2.60
C ILE A 56 9.41 -11.31 -1.69
N ILE A 57 9.72 -11.21 -0.40
CA ILE A 57 9.48 -12.28 0.57
C ILE A 57 7.97 -12.60 0.65
N ARG A 58 7.11 -11.59 0.65
CA ARG A 58 5.64 -11.80 0.64
C ARG A 58 5.18 -12.51 -0.63
N GLY A 59 5.68 -12.09 -1.81
CA GLY A 59 5.42 -12.74 -3.09
C GLY A 59 5.87 -14.21 -3.10
N TYR A 60 7.07 -14.47 -2.60
CA TYR A 60 7.62 -15.83 -2.49
C TYR A 60 6.84 -16.71 -1.52
N ARG A 61 6.44 -16.19 -0.36
CA ARG A 61 5.57 -16.92 0.58
C ARG A 61 4.26 -17.34 -0.07
N TRP A 62 3.66 -16.46 -0.87
CA TRP A 62 2.44 -16.79 -1.58
C TRP A 62 2.66 -17.79 -2.72
N TYR A 63 3.78 -17.68 -3.43
CA TYR A 63 4.21 -18.68 -4.40
C TYR A 63 4.27 -20.08 -3.77
N LEU A 64 4.91 -20.22 -2.60
CA LEU A 64 4.99 -21.49 -1.88
C LEU A 64 3.60 -22.04 -1.49
N LEU A 65 2.69 -21.17 -1.04
CA LEU A 65 1.32 -21.56 -0.69
C LEU A 65 0.55 -22.08 -1.91
N LEU A 66 0.65 -21.40 -3.05
CA LEU A 66 -0.02 -21.82 -4.29
C LEU A 66 0.60 -23.10 -4.86
N HIS A 67 1.93 -23.24 -4.78
CA HIS A 67 2.62 -24.46 -5.19
C HIS A 67 2.20 -25.68 -4.36
N ALA A 68 1.97 -25.50 -3.06
CA ALA A 68 1.44 -26.55 -2.19
C ALA A 68 0.00 -26.97 -2.56
N LEU A 69 -0.75 -26.12 -3.28
CA LEU A 69 -2.09 -26.38 -3.78
C LEU A 69 -2.10 -26.93 -5.23
N ASN A 70 -0.94 -27.37 -5.75
CA ASN A 70 -0.72 -27.77 -7.15
C ASN A 70 -0.91 -26.66 -8.20
N GLU A 71 -1.04 -25.41 -7.78
CA GLU A 71 -1.03 -24.25 -8.69
C GLU A 71 0.40 -23.82 -8.99
N ARG A 72 0.72 -23.54 -10.26
CA ARG A 72 2.08 -23.18 -10.70
C ARG A 72 2.16 -21.78 -11.30
N PRO A 73 1.78 -20.72 -10.56
CA PRO A 73 1.90 -19.35 -11.05
C PRO A 73 3.37 -18.92 -11.15
N SER A 74 3.66 -17.99 -12.06
CA SER A 74 4.98 -17.37 -12.14
C SER A 74 5.27 -16.53 -10.88
N LEU A 75 6.42 -16.76 -10.25
CA LEU A 75 6.86 -15.98 -9.07
C LEU A 75 6.92 -14.48 -9.38
N ILE A 76 7.38 -14.11 -10.57
CA ILE A 76 7.48 -12.72 -11.02
C ILE A 76 6.08 -12.09 -11.08
N HIS A 77 5.10 -12.84 -11.58
CA HIS A 77 3.71 -12.40 -11.64
C HIS A 77 3.14 -12.15 -10.24
N LEU A 78 3.41 -13.05 -9.28
CA LEU A 78 2.96 -12.87 -7.89
C LEU A 78 3.60 -11.67 -7.20
N ILE A 79 4.90 -11.44 -7.40
CA ILE A 79 5.58 -10.25 -6.87
C ILE A 79 4.97 -8.98 -7.47
N TYR A 80 4.71 -8.96 -8.78
CA TYR A 80 4.04 -7.85 -9.45
C TYR A 80 2.63 -7.58 -8.88
N LEU A 81 1.83 -8.63 -8.63
CA LEU A 81 0.53 -8.52 -7.97
C LEU A 81 0.64 -7.97 -6.55
N TYR A 82 1.69 -8.31 -5.81
CA TYR A 82 1.94 -7.71 -4.50
C TYR A 82 2.27 -6.21 -4.59
N PHE A 83 3.02 -5.77 -5.60
CA PHE A 83 3.27 -4.34 -5.82
C PHE A 83 1.98 -3.59 -6.18
N ILE A 84 1.15 -4.11 -7.10
CA ILE A 84 -0.14 -3.49 -7.42
C ILE A 84 -1.03 -3.48 -6.18
N GLY A 85 -1.06 -4.58 -5.42
CA GLY A 85 -1.88 -4.66 -4.23
C GLY A 85 -1.44 -3.68 -3.13
N PHE A 86 -0.13 -3.47 -2.98
CA PHE A 86 0.43 -2.46 -2.10
C PHE A 86 0.02 -1.05 -2.55
N PHE A 87 0.15 -0.74 -3.84
CA PHE A 87 -0.30 0.54 -4.40
C PHE A 87 -1.79 0.76 -4.14
N ALA A 88 -2.63 -0.22 -4.48
CA ALA A 88 -4.07 -0.13 -4.30
C ALA A 88 -4.46 0.06 -2.81
N ASN A 89 -3.75 -0.55 -1.87
CA ASN A 89 -3.99 -0.32 -0.44
C ASN A 89 -3.60 1.08 0.05
N ASN A 90 -2.60 1.73 -0.55
CA ASN A 90 -2.20 3.08 -0.16
C ASN A 90 -3.06 4.17 -0.83
N PHE A 91 -3.54 3.92 -2.05
CA PHE A 91 -4.29 4.92 -2.83
C PHE A 91 -5.81 4.73 -2.78
N ILE A 92 -6.32 3.55 -2.39
CA ILE A 92 -7.76 3.31 -2.26
C ILE A 92 -8.15 3.44 -0.78
N PRO A 93 -8.91 4.48 -0.39
CA PRO A 93 -9.23 4.77 1.01
C PRO A 93 -10.12 3.71 1.69
N SER A 94 -10.61 2.73 0.93
CA SER A 94 -11.40 1.61 1.47
C SER A 94 -10.54 0.51 2.10
N GLY A 95 -9.22 0.46 1.85
CA GLY A 95 -8.33 -0.59 2.38
C GLY A 95 -8.51 -1.99 1.78
N PHE A 96 -9.47 -2.17 0.86
CA PHE A 96 -9.74 -3.44 0.16
C PHE A 96 -9.09 -3.53 -1.23
N GLY A 97 -8.37 -2.48 -1.65
CA GLY A 97 -7.79 -2.40 -2.99
C GLY A 97 -6.84 -3.55 -3.31
N GLY A 98 -5.99 -3.91 -2.35
CA GLY A 98 -4.96 -4.93 -2.57
C GLY A 98 -5.48 -6.35 -2.69
N ASP A 99 -6.52 -6.69 -1.93
CA ASP A 99 -7.09 -8.04 -1.94
C ASP A 99 -8.03 -8.24 -3.14
N VAL A 100 -8.72 -7.18 -3.58
CA VAL A 100 -9.56 -7.23 -4.79
C VAL A 100 -8.72 -7.46 -6.04
N VAL A 101 -7.58 -6.77 -6.18
CA VAL A 101 -6.68 -6.96 -7.35
C VAL A 101 -6.15 -8.40 -7.40
N LYS A 102 -5.76 -8.96 -6.25
CA LYS A 102 -5.26 -10.34 -6.15
C LYS A 102 -6.32 -11.37 -6.54
N ILE A 103 -7.57 -11.18 -6.09
CA ILE A 103 -8.67 -12.10 -6.41
C ILE A 103 -9.06 -11.99 -7.89
N VAL A 104 -9.09 -10.78 -8.45
CA VAL A 104 -9.47 -10.57 -9.86
C VAL A 104 -8.40 -11.09 -10.82
N SER A 105 -7.12 -10.89 -10.50
CA SER A 105 -6.00 -11.38 -11.32
C SER A 105 -5.92 -12.90 -11.36
N LEU A 106 -6.05 -13.57 -10.21
CA LEU A 106 -6.09 -15.04 -10.15
C LEU A 106 -7.33 -15.66 -10.80
N ARG A 107 -8.41 -14.88 -10.98
CA ARG A 107 -9.61 -15.32 -11.72
C ARG A 107 -9.44 -15.20 -13.24
N GLN A 108 -8.45 -14.43 -13.70
CA GLN A 108 -8.21 -14.17 -15.13
C GLN A 108 -7.04 -14.97 -15.71
N SER A 109 -6.24 -15.61 -14.86
CA SER A 109 -5.20 -16.60 -15.20
C SER A 109 -5.76 -18.01 -15.12
#